data_AF-A0AAP1YAT5-F1
#
_entry.id   AF-A0AAP1YAT5-F1
#
_cell.length_a   1.000
_cell.length_b   1.000
_cell.length_c   1.000
_cell.angle_alpha   90.00
_cell.angle_beta   90.00
_cell.angle_gamma   90.00
#
_symmetry.space_group_name_H-M   'P 1'
#
loop_
_entity.id
_entity.type
_entity.pdbx_description
1 polymer ?
#
loop_
_entity_poly.entity_id
_entity_poly.type
_entity_poly.pdbx_seq_one_letter_code
_entity_poly.pdbx_strand_id
1 'polypeptide(L)'
;MLQDTTLLSEIHGLNRSYLSLLQRSLREDFAAATRGFELSAEVGQVLVQCSPEKIDKLARSPQLLLRFHFNDVQFLQALGAKIAPGASSEVRPDDALSAQPT
;
A
#
# COMPACT_ATOMS: atom_id res chain seq x y z
N MET A 1 23.14 6.37 9.98
CA MET A 1 23.70 5.03 10.24
C MET A 1 22.73 4.10 10.96
N LEU A 2 22.25 4.35 12.21
CA LEU A 2 21.24 3.47 12.84
C LEU A 2 19.81 3.61 12.25
N GLN A 3 19.43 4.81 11.84
CA GLN A 3 18.11 5.07 11.26
C GLN A 3 17.90 4.33 9.94
N ASP A 4 18.96 4.22 9.13
CA ASP A 4 18.93 3.52 7.84
C ASP A 4 18.70 2.02 8.04
N THR A 5 19.29 1.42 9.07
CA THR A 5 19.07 0.00 9.41
C THR A 5 17.67 -0.28 9.93
N THR A 6 17.08 0.65 10.71
CA THR A 6 15.70 0.53 11.19
C THR A 6 14.72 0.64 10.03
N LEU A 7 14.88 1.64 9.17
CA LEU A 7 14.02 1.83 8.00
C LEU A 7 14.06 0.62 7.05
N LEU A 8 15.24 0.07 6.76
CA LEU A 8 15.35 -1.13 5.93
C LEU A 8 14.69 -2.36 6.56
N SER A 9 14.74 -2.48 7.90
CA SER A 9 14.04 -3.54 8.63
C SER A 9 12.52 -3.40 8.53
N GLU A 10 12.00 -2.16 8.61
CA GLU A 10 10.58 -1.88 8.43
C GLU A 10 10.12 -2.18 7.00
N ILE A 11 10.89 -1.75 6.00
CA ILE A 11 10.63 -2.06 4.58
C ILE A 11 10.60 -3.57 4.36
N HIS A 12 11.55 -4.31 4.92
CA HIS A 12 11.56 -5.78 4.83
C HIS A 12 10.29 -6.39 5.44
N GLY A 13 9.89 -5.95 6.64
CA GLY A 13 8.69 -6.43 7.31
C GLY A 13 7.41 -6.16 6.51
N LEU A 14 7.29 -4.95 5.94
CA LEU A 14 6.16 -4.55 5.10
C LEU A 14 6.10 -5.36 3.80
N ASN A 15 7.22 -5.46 3.10
CA ASN A 15 7.32 -6.23 1.86
C ASN A 15 6.97 -7.71 2.09
N ARG A 16 7.47 -8.30 3.18
CA ARG A 16 7.21 -9.71 3.51
C ARG A 16 5.73 -9.96 3.80
N SER A 17 5.11 -9.05 4.54
CA SER A 17 3.67 -9.12 4.87
C SER A 17 2.82 -9.00 3.60
N TYR A 18 3.14 -8.03 2.75
CA TYR A 18 2.45 -7.82 1.48
C TYR A 18 2.57 -9.04 0.53
N LEU A 19 3.79 -9.53 0.29
CA LEU A 19 4.02 -10.68 -0.59
C LEU A 19 3.35 -11.96 -0.07
N SER A 20 3.30 -12.16 1.24
CA SER A 20 2.64 -13.32 1.85
C SER A 20 1.12 -13.24 1.67
N LEU A 21 0.53 -12.06 1.86
CA LEU A 21 -0.89 -11.82 1.59
C LEU A 21 -1.20 -12.08 0.11
N LEU A 22 -0.37 -11.53 -0.78
CA LEU A 22 -0.53 -11.66 -2.22
C LEU A 22 -0.47 -13.12 -2.66
N GLN A 23 0.52 -13.90 -2.18
CA GLN A 23 0.60 -15.33 -2.44
C GLN A 23 -0.63 -16.09 -1.94
N ARG A 24 -1.14 -15.77 -0.74
CA ARG A 24 -2.34 -16.42 -0.20
C ARG A 24 -3.56 -16.13 -1.10
N SER A 25 -3.81 -14.86 -1.41
CA SER A 25 -4.93 -14.45 -2.26
C SER A 25 -4.86 -15.04 -3.66
N LEU A 26 -3.66 -15.12 -4.26
CA LEU A 26 -3.47 -15.75 -5.57
C LEU A 26 -3.74 -17.26 -5.57
N ARG A 27 -3.51 -17.96 -4.44
CA ARG A 27 -3.82 -19.39 -4.28
C ARG A 27 -5.32 -19.63 -4.01
N GLU A 28 -5.98 -18.68 -3.34
CA GLU A 28 -7.42 -18.75 -3.05
C GLU A 28 -8.25 -18.47 -4.31
N ASP A 29 -8.00 -17.35 -5.00
CA ASP A 29 -8.63 -17.01 -6.27
C ASP A 29 -7.66 -16.18 -7.12
N PHE A 30 -7.00 -16.85 -8.06
CA PHE A 30 -6.00 -16.23 -8.92
C PHE A 30 -6.55 -15.09 -9.77
N ALA A 31 -7.76 -15.24 -10.32
CA ALA A 31 -8.35 -14.27 -11.24
C ALA A 31 -8.89 -13.04 -10.49
N ALA A 32 -9.45 -13.23 -9.30
CA ALA A 32 -9.84 -12.11 -8.44
C ALA A 32 -8.60 -11.37 -7.91
N ALA A 33 -7.58 -12.09 -7.46
CA ALA A 33 -6.36 -11.48 -6.92
C ALA A 33 -5.58 -10.70 -8.00
N THR A 34 -5.33 -11.27 -9.17
CA THR A 34 -4.62 -10.54 -10.26
C THR A 34 -5.35 -9.26 -10.66
N ARG A 35 -6.69 -9.26 -10.73
CA ARG A 35 -7.46 -8.02 -10.95
C ARG A 35 -7.38 -7.06 -9.77
N GLY A 36 -7.58 -7.54 -8.55
CA GLY A 36 -7.62 -6.71 -7.34
C GLY A 36 -6.28 -6.04 -7.01
N PHE A 37 -5.16 -6.72 -7.29
CA PHE A 37 -3.82 -6.18 -7.13
C PHE A 37 -3.26 -5.55 -8.41
N GLU A 38 -4.02 -5.56 -9.50
CA GLU A 38 -3.65 -5.13 -10.86
C GLU A 38 -2.30 -5.72 -11.34
N LEU A 39 -2.15 -7.02 -11.15
CA LEU A 39 -0.98 -7.78 -11.59
C LEU A 39 -1.22 -8.39 -12.97
N SER A 40 -0.14 -8.51 -13.76
CA SER A 40 -0.16 -9.37 -14.94
C SER A 40 -0.27 -10.84 -14.51
N ALA A 41 -0.82 -11.67 -15.40
CA ALA A 41 -0.97 -13.11 -15.13
C ALA A 41 0.41 -13.79 -14.94
N GLU A 42 1.42 -13.35 -15.69
CA GLU A 42 2.79 -13.86 -15.60
C GLU A 42 3.40 -13.57 -14.23
N VAL A 43 3.24 -12.34 -13.73
CA VAL A 43 3.71 -11.95 -12.40
C VAL A 43 3.00 -12.76 -11.32
N GLY A 44 1.68 -12.92 -11.44
CA GLY A 44 0.89 -13.75 -10.53
C GLY A 44 1.38 -15.20 -10.48
N GLN A 45 1.66 -15.81 -11.64
CA GLN A 45 2.17 -17.19 -11.71
C GLN A 45 3.53 -17.35 -11.04
N VAL A 46 4.47 -16.43 -11.33
CA VAL A 46 5.80 -16.44 -10.71
C VAL A 46 5.68 -16.33 -9.18
N LEU A 47 4.82 -15.43 -8.70
CA LEU A 47 4.61 -15.24 -7.27
C LEU A 47 4.05 -16.49 -6.59
N VAL A 48 3.09 -17.19 -7.19
CA VAL A 48 2.53 -18.43 -6.60
C VAL A 48 3.58 -19.55 -6.51
N GLN A 49 4.47 -19.64 -7.50
CA GLN A 49 5.52 -20.66 -7.60
C GLN A 49 6.75 -20.35 -6.72
N CYS A 50 6.89 -19.13 -6.21
CA CYS A 50 8.00 -18.76 -5.34
C CYS A 50 7.94 -19.50 -3.99
N SER A 51 9.05 -20.12 -3.61
CA SER A 51 9.23 -20.69 -2.28
C SER A 51 9.25 -19.58 -1.21
N PRO A 52 8.97 -19.90 0.06
CA PRO A 52 9.07 -18.93 1.16
C PRO A 52 10.42 -18.22 1.24
N GLU A 53 11.50 -18.94 0.92
CA GLU A 53 12.87 -18.39 0.89
C GLU A 53 13.06 -17.36 -0.23
N LYS A 54 12.49 -17.61 -1.41
CA LYS A 54 12.52 -16.65 -2.53
C LYS A 54 11.70 -15.40 -2.22
N ILE A 55 10.55 -15.56 -1.57
CA ILE A 55 9.74 -14.44 -1.08
C ILE A 55 10.50 -13.62 -0.04
N ASP A 56 11.18 -14.25 0.92
CA ASP A 56 11.97 -13.50 1.91
C ASP A 56 13.13 -12.74 1.25
N LYS A 57 13.81 -13.35 0.27
CA LYS A 57 14.84 -12.68 -0.51
C LYS A 57 14.29 -11.46 -1.27
N LEU A 58 13.13 -11.59 -1.89
CA LEU A 58 12.47 -10.46 -2.57
C LEU A 58 12.06 -9.37 -1.57
N ALA A 59 11.57 -9.76 -0.40
CA ALA A 59 11.14 -8.83 0.64
C ALA A 59 12.29 -7.97 1.19
N ARG A 60 13.52 -8.46 1.17
CA ARG A 60 14.73 -7.71 1.58
C ARG A 60 15.14 -6.60 0.61
N SER A 61 14.43 -6.42 -0.51
CA SER A 61 14.60 -5.25 -1.37
C SER A 61 14.47 -3.96 -0.54
N PRO A 62 15.35 -2.97 -0.73
CA PRO A 62 15.25 -1.68 -0.05
C PRO A 62 14.08 -0.82 -0.56
N GLN A 63 13.36 -1.26 -1.60
CA GLN A 63 12.21 -0.58 -2.16
C GLN A 63 10.92 -1.16 -1.58
N LEU A 64 9.94 -0.30 -1.28
CA LEU A 64 8.58 -0.75 -0.95
C LEU A 64 7.93 -1.35 -2.20
N LEU A 65 7.55 -2.62 -2.08
CA LEU A 65 6.86 -3.38 -3.13
C LEU A 65 5.33 -3.19 -3.06
N LEU A 66 4.84 -2.72 -1.91
CA LEU A 66 3.43 -2.40 -1.69
C LEU A 66 3.03 -1.19 -2.55
N ARG A 67 1.90 -1.29 -3.24
CA ARG A 67 1.25 -0.15 -3.87
C ARG A 67 0.05 0.31 -3.07
N PHE A 68 0.01 1.60 -2.76
CA PHE A 68 -1.15 2.22 -2.15
C PHE A 68 -2.20 2.55 -3.22
N HIS A 69 -3.43 2.08 -3.02
CA HIS A 69 -4.57 2.37 -3.89
C HIS A 69 -5.40 3.56 -3.38
N PHE A 70 -4.78 4.51 -2.68
CA PHE A 70 -5.44 5.74 -2.20
C PHE A 70 -5.60 6.75 -3.34
N ASN A 71 -6.34 6.36 -4.40
CA ASN A 71 -6.51 7.18 -5.60
C ASN A 71 -7.75 8.08 -5.51
N ASP A 72 -8.54 7.96 -4.44
CA ASP A 72 -9.78 8.71 -4.25
C ASP A 72 -9.80 9.39 -2.88
N VAL A 73 -9.81 10.72 -2.90
CA VAL A 73 -9.93 11.57 -1.71
C VAL A 73 -11.23 11.29 -0.96
N GLN A 74 -12.32 10.94 -1.66
CA GLN A 74 -13.59 10.60 -1.04
C GLN A 74 -13.49 9.29 -0.26
N PHE A 75 -12.75 8.30 -0.78
CA PHE A 75 -12.47 7.05 -0.06
C PHE A 75 -11.66 7.31 1.21
N LEU A 76 -10.62 8.15 1.13
CA LEU A 76 -9.82 8.56 2.29
C LEU A 76 -10.68 9.29 3.34
N GLN A 77 -11.53 10.23 2.93
CA GLN A 77 -12.43 10.95 3.83
C GLN A 77 -13.47 10.03 4.49
N ALA A 78 -14.08 9.12 3.71
CA ALA A 78 -15.03 8.13 4.23
C ALA A 78 -14.36 7.18 5.23
N LEU A 79 -13.13 6.75 4.95
CA LEU A 79 -12.35 5.93 5.87
C LEU A 79 -12.01 6.70 7.16
N GLY A 80 -11.60 7.97 7.05
CA GLY A 80 -11.34 8.85 8.19
C GLY A 80 -12.56 9.06 9.08
N ALA A 81 -13.73 9.33 8.48
CA ALA A 81 -14.99 9.50 9.21
C ALA A 81 -15.43 8.21 9.94
N LYS A 82 -15.10 7.04 9.38
CA LYS A 82 -15.39 5.73 10.00
C LYS A 82 -14.47 5.40 11.17
N ILE A 83 -13.20 5.82 11.12
CA ILE A 83 -12.19 5.53 12.15
C ILE A 83 -12.24 6.56 13.29
N ALA A 84 -12.61 7.80 13.00
CA ALA A 84 -12.77 8.88 13.98
C ALA A 84 -14.10 9.61 13.75
N PRO A 85 -15.25 9.02 14.16
CA PRO A 85 -16.56 9.65 14.05
C PRO A 85 -16.60 10.89 14.95
N GLY A 86 -16.22 12.05 14.42
CA GLY A 86 -16.11 13.32 15.14
C GLY A 86 -14.93 14.22 14.75
N ALA A 87 -13.94 13.71 13.98
CA ALA A 87 -12.78 14.50 13.55
C ALA A 87 -13.03 15.31 12.26
N SER A 88 -14.17 15.13 11.60
CA SER A 88 -14.58 15.91 10.44
C SER A 88 -15.21 17.24 10.86
N SER A 89 -14.41 18.11 11.45
CA SER A 89 -14.67 19.54 11.40
C SER A 89 -13.35 20.25 11.13
N GLU A 90 -13.34 21.01 10.04
CA GLU A 90 -12.34 22.02 9.69
C GLU A 90 -11.07 21.54 8.95
N VAL A 91 -11.27 21.13 7.69
CA VAL A 91 -10.36 21.58 6.63
C VAL A 91 -11.19 22.50 5.73
N ARG A 92 -11.20 23.79 6.07
CA ARG A 92 -11.84 24.84 5.27
C ARG A 92 -10.79 25.41 4.29
N PRO A 93 -10.94 25.23 2.97
CA PRO A 93 -10.03 25.79 1.97
C PRO A 93 -10.30 27.27 1.63
N ASP A 94 -10.88 28.06 2.55
CA ASP A 94 -11.30 29.45 2.28
C ASP A 94 -10.23 30.52 2.58
N ASP A 95 -9.09 30.18 3.17
CA ASP A 95 -8.03 31.16 3.47
C ASP A 95 -7.02 31.37 2.32
N ALA A 96 -7.22 30.76 1.15
CA ALA A 96 -6.27 30.84 0.03
C ALA A 96 -6.58 31.94 -1.01
N LEU A 97 -7.65 32.73 -0.86
CA LEU A 97 -7.98 33.79 -1.83
C LEU A 97 -8.39 35.12 -1.17
N SER A 98 -7.60 35.59 -0.20
CA SER A 98 -7.61 36.99 0.23
C SER A 98 -6.19 37.53 0.30
N ALA A 99 -5.56 37.72 -0.87
CA ALA A 99 -4.35 38.53 -1.01
C ALA A 99 -4.19 39.10 -2.43
N GLN A 100 -4.90 40.23 -2.66
CA GLN A 100 -4.55 41.36 -3.56
C GLN A 100 -4.59 41.17 -5.10
N PRO A 101 -4.58 42.25 -5.92
CA PRO A 101 -4.79 43.70 -5.68
C PRO A 101 -5.85 44.35 -6.61
N THR A 102 -6.35 45.56 -6.27
CA THR A 102 -6.70 46.58 -7.27
C THR A 102 -6.46 47.96 -6.66
#